data_AF-A0A2V7S0Y3-F1
#
_entry.id   AF-A0A2V7S0Y3-F1
#
_cell.length_a   1.000
_cell.length_b   1.000
_cell.length_c   1.000
_cell.angle_alpha   90.00
_cell.angle_beta   90.00
_cell.angle_gamma   90.00
#
_symmetry.space_group_name_H-M   'P 1'
#
loop_
_entity.id
_entity.type
_entity.pdbx_description
1 polymer ?
#
loop_
_entity_poly.entity_id
_entity_poly.type
_entity_poly.pdbx_seq_one_letter_code
_entity_poly.pdbx_strand_id
1 'polypeptide(L)'
;MLALFLALRSPELDVRGISVSYGNTVAENAYRNAVEIVRRAGRRATLGVGARRPLRRPLTVARETHGESGLGHAALPPAGLALEFVRPLERLLGEQPEPVTLVTLGPLTSLALTLRRDVALVRAKVRRHIAMAGNLAAQGNTTPFSEFNAWCDPEALDIVLRAELPTEMVGLDVTREAVLEAQEVARLGHSSAPLARWIGDALRFYVEFHKQQEGLDGCIVNDLL
;
A
#
# COMPACT_ATOMS: atom_id res chain seq x y z
N MET A 1 5.08 0.16 3.02
CA MET A 1 6.50 0.59 2.85
C MET A 1 7.41 -0.58 2.46
N LEU A 2 7.50 -1.64 3.27
CA LEU A 2 8.40 -2.78 3.02
C LEU A 2 8.19 -3.44 1.65
N ALA A 3 6.94 -3.73 1.29
CA ALA A 3 6.57 -4.29 -0.02
C ALA A 3 7.17 -3.49 -1.19
N LEU A 4 7.10 -2.16 -1.12
CA LEU A 4 7.65 -1.29 -2.15
C LEU A 4 9.19 -1.35 -2.20
N PHE A 5 9.88 -1.44 -1.06
CA PHE A 5 11.33 -1.64 -1.07
C PHE A 5 11.72 -2.98 -1.70
N LEU A 6 11.03 -4.05 -1.32
CA LEU A 6 11.29 -5.38 -1.88
C LEU A 6 11.03 -5.39 -3.39
N ALA A 7 9.91 -4.81 -3.84
CA ALA A 7 9.61 -4.70 -5.25
C ALA A 7 10.68 -3.92 -6.03
N LEU A 8 11.11 -2.76 -5.52
CA LEU A 8 12.13 -1.94 -6.17
C LEU A 8 13.54 -2.56 -6.16
N ARG A 9 13.83 -3.44 -5.18
CA ARG A 9 15.12 -4.10 -5.01
C ARG A 9 15.15 -5.51 -5.60
N SER A 10 14.01 -6.09 -5.92
CA SER A 10 13.92 -7.41 -6.54
C SER A 10 14.41 -7.36 -7.99
N PRO A 11 15.28 -8.30 -8.42
CA PRO A 11 15.66 -8.43 -9.82
C PRO A 11 14.54 -9.06 -10.68
N GLU A 12 13.52 -9.66 -10.05
CA GLU A 12 12.43 -10.36 -10.72
C GLU A 12 11.30 -9.41 -11.15
N LEU A 13 11.31 -8.17 -10.63
CA LEU A 13 10.24 -7.20 -10.82
C LEU A 13 10.76 -5.95 -11.54
N ASP A 14 10.06 -5.57 -12.61
CA ASP A 14 10.21 -4.27 -13.26
C ASP A 14 9.08 -3.34 -12.81
N VAL A 15 9.34 -2.52 -11.78
CA VAL A 15 8.36 -1.58 -11.23
C VAL A 15 8.19 -0.39 -12.18
N ARG A 16 7.24 -0.52 -13.10
CA ARG A 16 6.96 0.49 -14.15
C ARG A 16 6.36 1.79 -13.63
N GLY A 17 5.60 1.73 -12.54
CA GLY A 17 4.92 2.89 -11.99
C GLY A 17 4.31 2.60 -10.63
N ILE A 18 4.10 3.67 -9.86
CA ILE A 18 3.53 3.62 -8.52
C ILE A 18 2.41 4.66 -8.46
N SER A 19 1.19 4.19 -8.22
CA SER A 19 0.05 5.08 -7.94
C SER A 19 -0.19 5.09 -6.44
N VAL A 20 -0.06 6.25 -5.80
CA VAL A 20 -0.33 6.39 -4.37
C VAL A 20 -1.78 6.82 -4.14
N SER A 21 -2.37 6.39 -3.02
CA SER A 21 -3.72 6.77 -2.61
C SER A 21 -3.78 7.05 -1.10
N TYR A 22 -4.98 7.32 -0.60
CA TYR A 22 -5.25 7.37 0.84
C TYR A 22 -5.39 5.94 1.42
N GLY A 23 -5.47 5.84 2.74
CA GLY A 23 -5.62 4.57 3.47
C GLY A 23 -4.90 4.70 4.80
N ASN A 24 -3.70 4.13 4.92
CA ASN A 24 -2.88 4.24 6.13
C ASN A 24 -2.58 5.70 6.52
N THR A 25 -2.54 6.60 5.55
CA THR A 25 -2.40 8.05 5.74
C THR A 25 -3.11 8.79 4.59
N VAL A 26 -3.08 10.12 4.61
CA VAL A 26 -3.62 10.94 3.51
C VAL A 26 -2.74 10.81 2.26
N ALA A 27 -3.32 11.02 1.08
CA ALA A 27 -2.63 10.82 -0.20
C ALA A 27 -1.36 11.68 -0.34
N GLU A 28 -1.35 12.87 0.26
CA GLU A 28 -0.20 13.78 0.28
C GLU A 28 0.98 13.19 1.06
N ASN A 29 0.71 12.57 2.21
CA ASN A 29 1.73 11.87 2.99
C ASN A 29 2.19 10.61 2.24
N ALA A 30 1.26 9.82 1.71
CA ALA A 30 1.58 8.63 0.93
C ALA A 30 2.50 8.95 -0.27
N TYR A 31 2.25 10.06 -0.96
CA TYR A 31 3.10 10.54 -2.05
C TYR A 31 4.52 10.88 -1.57
N ARG A 32 4.63 11.69 -0.52
CA ARG A 32 5.94 12.04 0.08
C ARG A 32 6.71 10.79 0.51
N ASN A 33 6.02 9.84 1.13
CA ASN A 33 6.59 8.58 1.57
C ASN A 33 7.09 7.76 0.37
N ALA A 34 6.30 7.65 -0.70
CA ALA A 34 6.70 6.93 -1.91
C ALA A 34 7.92 7.55 -2.59
N VAL A 35 7.99 8.88 -2.66
CA VAL A 35 9.17 9.59 -3.20
C VAL A 35 10.43 9.27 -2.38
N GLU A 36 10.33 9.31 -1.05
CA GLU A 36 11.45 9.00 -0.18
C GLU A 36 11.88 7.53 -0.29
N ILE A 37 10.93 6.61 -0.39
CA ILE A 37 11.20 5.18 -0.58
C ILE A 37 11.93 4.95 -1.91
N VAL A 38 11.44 5.52 -3.01
CA VAL A 38 12.08 5.40 -4.34
C VAL A 38 13.50 5.99 -4.31
N ARG A 39 13.68 7.16 -3.69
CA ARG A 39 14.99 7.80 -3.52
C ARG A 39 15.96 6.91 -2.74
N ARG A 40 15.53 6.37 -1.60
CA ARG A 40 16.34 5.46 -0.76
C ARG A 40 16.61 4.10 -1.38
N ALA A 41 15.70 3.62 -2.23
CA ALA A 41 15.89 2.41 -3.02
C ALA A 41 16.95 2.60 -4.12
N GLY A 42 17.34 3.84 -4.44
CA GLY A 42 18.28 4.12 -5.53
C GLY A 42 17.72 3.74 -6.90
N ARG A 43 16.38 3.78 -7.05
CA ARG A 43 15.66 3.43 -8.27
C ARG A 43 14.94 4.65 -8.83
N ARG A 44 14.47 4.54 -10.07
CA ARG A 44 13.54 5.48 -10.69
C ARG A 44 12.24 4.76 -10.95
N ALA A 45 11.13 5.37 -10.58
CA ALA A 45 9.80 4.88 -10.88
C ALA A 45 8.89 6.08 -11.17
N THR A 46 8.00 5.93 -12.16
CA THR A 46 7.00 6.98 -12.43
C THR A 46 5.98 6.97 -11.30
N LEU A 47 5.86 8.11 -10.62
CA LEU A 47 4.88 8.29 -9.56
C LEU A 47 3.63 8.99 -10.10
N GLY A 48 2.47 8.54 -9.63
CA GLY A 48 1.19 9.18 -9.83
C GLY A 48 0.39 9.20 -8.53
N VAL A 49 -0.64 10.04 -8.49
CA VAL A 49 -1.55 10.13 -7.34
C VAL A 49 -2.94 9.75 -7.82
N GLY A 50 -3.49 8.71 -7.21
CA GLY A 50 -4.84 8.23 -7.45
C GLY A 50 -5.86 8.96 -6.58
N ALA A 51 -6.85 8.22 -6.10
CA ALA A 51 -7.91 8.72 -5.26
C ALA A 51 -7.36 9.32 -3.96
N ARG A 52 -8.00 10.39 -3.48
CA ARG A 52 -7.68 11.06 -2.20
C ARG A 52 -8.69 10.77 -1.08
N ARG A 53 -9.82 10.15 -1.42
CA ARG A 53 -10.92 9.84 -0.51
C ARG A 53 -11.77 8.70 -1.06
N PRO A 54 -12.54 8.00 -0.21
CA PRO A 54 -13.48 6.97 -0.65
C PRO A 54 -14.56 7.51 -1.58
N LEU A 55 -15.24 6.61 -2.30
CA LEU A 55 -16.36 6.94 -3.18
C LEU A 55 -17.57 7.52 -2.41
N ARG A 56 -17.84 7.00 -1.21
CA ARG A 56 -19.01 7.38 -0.40
C ARG A 56 -18.72 7.64 1.07
N ARG A 57 -17.90 6.78 1.69
CA ARG A 57 -17.57 6.90 3.12
C ARG A 57 -16.78 8.18 3.42
N PRO A 58 -16.88 8.72 4.65
CA PRO A 58 -15.94 9.72 5.14
C PRO A 58 -14.50 9.20 5.02
N LEU A 59 -13.55 10.10 4.77
CA LEU A 59 -12.14 9.74 4.78
C LEU A 59 -11.72 9.33 6.20
N THR A 60 -11.26 8.10 6.34
CA THR A 60 -10.63 7.57 7.55
C THR A 60 -9.22 7.11 7.20
N VAL A 61 -8.28 7.33 8.12
CA VAL A 61 -6.88 6.91 8.00
C VAL A 61 -6.44 6.18 9.26
N ALA A 62 -5.53 5.21 9.14
CA ALA A 62 -5.06 4.38 10.24
C ALA A 62 -3.84 4.99 10.96
N ARG A 63 -4.03 6.16 11.58
CA ARG A 63 -2.98 6.92 12.30
C ARG A 63 -2.48 6.18 13.54
N GLU A 64 -3.38 5.50 14.22
CA GLU A 64 -3.12 4.64 15.36
C GLU A 64 -2.19 3.46 15.02
N THR A 65 -2.25 3.01 13.77
CA THR A 65 -1.50 1.84 13.26
C THR A 65 -0.17 2.25 12.62
N HIS A 66 -0.14 3.38 11.91
CA HIS A 66 1.00 3.78 11.06
C HIS A 66 1.62 5.15 11.41
N GLY A 67 1.13 5.81 12.46
CA GLY A 67 1.55 7.15 12.86
C GLY A 67 0.98 8.26 11.96
N GLU A 68 1.11 9.51 12.40
CA GLU A 68 0.52 10.68 11.70
C GLU A 68 1.00 10.81 10.24
N SER A 69 2.26 10.44 9.99
CA SER A 69 2.89 10.48 8.67
C SER A 69 2.64 9.24 7.81
N GLY A 70 2.15 8.14 8.39
CA GLY A 70 2.12 6.82 7.76
C GLY A 70 3.47 6.10 7.69
N LEU A 71 4.51 6.60 8.37
CA LEU A 71 5.85 5.98 8.46
C LEU A 71 6.33 5.79 9.91
N GLY A 72 5.41 5.77 10.88
CA GLY A 72 5.74 5.58 12.29
C GLY A 72 6.79 6.58 12.78
N HIS A 73 7.85 6.06 13.41
CA HIS A 73 8.95 6.87 13.95
C HIS A 73 10.03 7.24 12.93
N ALA A 74 9.91 6.80 11.67
CA ALA A 74 10.96 7.05 10.68
C ALA A 74 11.02 8.54 10.31
N ALA A 75 12.24 9.03 10.10
CA ALA A 75 12.48 10.41 9.71
C ALA A 75 11.73 10.77 8.42
N LEU A 76 10.99 11.88 8.45
CA LEU A 76 10.17 12.35 7.35
C LEU A 76 11.01 12.96 6.23
N PRO A 77 10.56 12.85 4.97
CA PRO A 77 11.16 13.62 3.88
C PRO A 77 10.98 15.13 4.12
N PRO A 78 11.87 15.97 3.58
CA PRO A 78 11.74 17.42 3.66
C PRO A 78 10.37 17.90 3.15
N ALA A 79 9.83 18.93 3.80
CA ALA A 79 8.62 19.60 3.33
C ALA A 79 8.87 20.28 1.96
N GLY A 80 7.79 20.52 1.21
CA GLY A 80 7.86 21.28 -0.04
C GLY A 80 8.04 20.45 -1.31
N LEU A 81 7.90 19.12 -1.24
CA LEU A 81 7.86 18.30 -2.45
C LEU A 81 6.60 18.64 -3.24
N ALA A 82 6.76 19.40 -4.32
CA ALA A 82 5.65 19.82 -5.16
C ALA A 82 4.99 18.59 -5.78
N LEU A 83 3.65 18.54 -5.73
CA LEU A 83 2.84 17.58 -6.49
C LEU A 83 2.85 17.99 -7.98
N GLU A 84 4.03 18.17 -8.56
CA GLU A 84 4.16 18.50 -9.97
C GLU A 84 3.84 17.27 -10.80
N PHE A 85 2.75 17.37 -11.57
CA PHE A 85 2.20 16.35 -12.46
C PHE A 85 1.66 15.10 -11.73
N VAL A 86 0.51 15.28 -11.07
CA VAL A 86 -0.33 14.16 -10.65
C VAL A 86 -0.80 13.37 -11.88
N ARG A 87 -0.18 12.20 -12.11
CA ARG A 87 -0.69 11.22 -13.07
C ARG A 87 -1.76 10.37 -12.38
N PRO A 88 -3.03 10.43 -12.81
CA PRO A 88 -4.03 9.50 -12.31
C PRO A 88 -3.74 8.09 -12.84
N LEU A 89 -4.34 7.07 -12.22
CA LEU A 89 -4.08 5.67 -12.56
C LEU A 89 -4.40 5.36 -14.02
N GLU A 90 -5.44 5.95 -14.62
CA GLU A 90 -5.74 5.75 -16.05
C GLU A 90 -4.58 6.15 -16.95
N ARG A 91 -3.88 7.24 -16.62
CA ARG A 91 -2.77 7.74 -17.43
C ARG A 91 -1.55 6.87 -17.24
N LEU A 92 -1.26 6.45 -16.00
CA LEU A 92 -0.17 5.51 -15.73
C LEU A 92 -0.36 4.19 -16.48
N LEU A 93 -1.58 3.64 -16.50
CA LEU A 93 -1.89 2.41 -17.24
C LEU A 93 -1.85 2.62 -18.76
N GLY A 94 -2.41 3.72 -19.26
CA GLY A 94 -2.44 4.03 -20.69
C GLY A 94 -1.06 4.24 -21.31
N GLU A 95 -0.11 4.79 -20.54
CA GLU A 95 1.28 5.00 -20.97
C GLU A 95 2.10 3.70 -21.00
N GLN A 96 1.59 2.58 -20.48
CA GLN A 96 2.33 1.30 -20.53
C GLN A 96 2.33 0.72 -21.94
N PRO A 97 3.49 0.31 -22.49
CA PRO A 97 3.55 -0.28 -23.82
C PRO A 97 2.85 -1.64 -23.89
N GLU A 98 2.91 -2.40 -22.81
CA GLU A 98 2.36 -3.76 -22.70
C GLU A 98 1.45 -3.88 -21.47
N PRO A 99 0.53 -4.86 -21.44
CA PRO A 99 -0.27 -5.15 -20.25
C PRO A 99 0.61 -5.49 -19.03
N VAL A 100 0.24 -4.99 -17.85
CA VAL A 100 1.00 -5.14 -16.61
C VAL A 100 0.29 -6.05 -15.61
N THR A 101 1.05 -6.53 -14.63
CA THR A 101 0.49 -6.99 -13.35
C THR A 101 0.22 -5.76 -12.49
N LEU A 102 -1.03 -5.53 -12.11
CA LEU A 102 -1.40 -4.46 -11.19
C LEU A 102 -1.45 -5.03 -9.77
N VAL A 103 -0.63 -4.49 -8.87
CA VAL A 103 -0.64 -4.85 -7.44
C VAL A 103 -1.25 -3.70 -6.65
N THR A 104 -2.34 -3.96 -5.93
CA THR A 104 -3.04 -2.97 -5.09
C THR A 104 -2.85 -3.33 -3.61
N LEU A 105 -2.25 -2.39 -2.86
CA LEU A 105 -1.86 -2.55 -1.45
C LEU A 105 -2.59 -1.55 -0.55
N GLY A 106 -3.80 -1.16 -0.96
CA GLY A 106 -4.58 -0.08 -0.35
C GLY A 106 -6.02 -0.10 -0.84
N PRO A 107 -6.87 0.84 -0.39
CA PRO A 107 -8.25 0.95 -0.85
C PRO A 107 -8.34 1.04 -2.38
N LEU A 108 -9.27 0.28 -2.97
CA LEU A 108 -9.36 0.08 -4.41
C LEU A 108 -9.98 1.26 -5.18
N THR A 109 -10.19 2.41 -4.53
CA THR A 109 -10.90 3.57 -5.08
C THR A 109 -10.30 4.06 -6.39
N SER A 110 -8.98 4.10 -6.50
CA SER A 110 -8.30 4.53 -7.72
C SER A 110 -8.64 3.63 -8.91
N LEU A 111 -8.60 2.31 -8.70
CA LEU A 111 -8.95 1.32 -9.74
C LEU A 111 -10.44 1.38 -10.07
N ALA A 112 -11.32 1.50 -9.07
CA ALA A 112 -12.75 1.63 -9.29
C ALA A 112 -13.12 2.89 -10.11
N LEU A 113 -12.47 4.02 -9.85
CA LEU A 113 -12.65 5.25 -10.64
C LEU A 113 -12.14 5.07 -12.08
N THR A 114 -10.99 4.44 -12.27
CA THR A 114 -10.47 4.15 -13.61
C THR A 114 -11.38 3.18 -14.37
N LEU A 115 -11.91 2.13 -13.73
CA LEU A 115 -12.89 1.21 -14.32
C LEU A 115 -14.18 1.90 -14.74
N ARG A 116 -14.71 2.80 -13.90
CA ARG A 116 -15.90 3.60 -14.24
C ARG A 116 -15.66 4.51 -15.43
N ARG A 117 -14.44 5.01 -15.59
CA ARG A 117 -14.07 5.92 -16.67
C ARG A 117 -13.82 5.16 -17.98
N ASP A 118 -13.06 4.08 -17.92
CA ASP A 118 -12.63 3.33 -19.11
C ASP A 118 -12.28 1.87 -18.74
N VAL A 119 -13.32 1.03 -18.69
CA VAL A 119 -13.16 -0.41 -18.43
C VAL A 119 -12.36 -1.12 -19.53
N ALA A 120 -12.45 -0.66 -20.78
CA ALA A 120 -11.76 -1.26 -21.91
C ALA A 120 -10.24 -1.06 -21.78
N LEU A 121 -9.81 0.13 -21.38
CA LEU A 121 -8.41 0.42 -21.05
C LEU A 121 -7.90 -0.51 -19.95
N VAL A 122 -8.63 -0.64 -18.84
CA VAL A 122 -8.20 -1.48 -17.71
C VAL A 122 -8.06 -2.93 -18.16
N ARG A 123 -9.06 -3.47 -18.86
CA ARG A 123 -9.00 -4.85 -19.39
C ARG A 123 -7.87 -5.05 -20.38
N ALA A 124 -7.56 -4.04 -21.20
CA ALA A 124 -6.45 -4.10 -22.14
C ALA A 124 -5.08 -3.98 -21.47
N LYS A 125 -4.96 -3.26 -20.35
CA LYS A 125 -3.68 -2.95 -19.70
C LYS A 125 -3.39 -3.77 -18.44
N VAL A 126 -4.38 -4.47 -17.86
CA VAL A 126 -4.19 -5.26 -16.64
C VAL A 126 -4.30 -6.75 -16.98
N ARG A 127 -3.14 -7.40 -17.12
CA ARG A 127 -3.06 -8.86 -17.41
C ARG A 127 -3.41 -9.70 -16.18
N ARG A 128 -3.04 -9.20 -15.00
CA ARG A 128 -3.21 -9.84 -13.69
C ARG A 128 -3.41 -8.75 -12.67
N HIS A 129 -4.34 -8.95 -11.73
CA HIS A 129 -4.57 -8.04 -10.62
C HIS A 129 -4.35 -8.80 -9.31
N ILE A 130 -3.46 -8.30 -8.45
CA ILE A 130 -3.23 -8.86 -7.11
C ILE A 130 -3.67 -7.78 -6.13
N ALA A 131 -4.61 -8.09 -5.25
CA ALA A 131 -5.18 -7.15 -4.30
C ALA A 131 -4.98 -7.65 -2.88
N MET A 132 -4.20 -6.92 -2.07
CA MET A 132 -4.19 -7.12 -0.62
C MET A 132 -5.45 -6.45 -0.05
N ALA A 133 -6.52 -7.22 0.07
CA ALA A 133 -7.80 -6.73 0.55
C ALA A 133 -8.68 -7.88 1.03
N GLY A 134 -9.52 -7.59 2.02
CA GLY A 134 -10.55 -8.50 2.50
C GLY A 134 -10.05 -9.59 3.45
N ASN A 135 -11.01 -10.36 3.93
CA ASN A 135 -10.83 -11.50 4.82
C ASN A 135 -12.04 -12.44 4.62
N LEU A 136 -11.81 -13.76 4.59
CA LEU A 136 -12.85 -14.76 4.38
C LEU A 136 -13.14 -15.58 5.65
N ALA A 137 -12.15 -16.32 6.12
CA ALA A 137 -12.17 -17.13 7.34
C ALA A 137 -11.49 -16.43 8.52
N ALA A 138 -10.53 -15.55 8.25
CA ALA A 138 -9.85 -14.75 9.26
C ALA A 138 -10.74 -13.62 9.81
N GLN A 139 -10.50 -13.24 11.05
CA GLN A 139 -11.10 -12.05 11.66
C GLN A 139 -10.58 -10.78 11.00
N GLY A 140 -11.48 -9.83 10.76
CA GLY A 140 -11.14 -8.50 10.27
C GLY A 140 -10.23 -7.73 11.24
N ASN A 141 -9.53 -6.73 10.72
CA ASN A 141 -8.62 -5.87 11.50
C ASN A 141 -9.21 -4.48 11.81
N THR A 142 -10.34 -4.12 11.18
CA THR A 142 -11.03 -2.84 11.41
C THR A 142 -12.36 -3.03 12.11
N THR A 143 -13.11 -4.05 11.68
CA THR A 143 -14.24 -4.60 12.42
C THR A 143 -14.02 -6.11 12.56
N PRO A 144 -14.79 -6.84 13.39
CA PRO A 144 -14.69 -8.30 13.44
C PRO A 144 -14.83 -8.98 12.06
N PHE A 145 -15.49 -8.32 11.11
CA PHE A 145 -15.83 -8.88 9.80
C PHE A 145 -15.19 -8.14 8.61
N SER A 146 -14.35 -7.13 8.85
CA SER A 146 -13.81 -6.33 7.75
C SER A 146 -12.33 -6.00 7.92
N GLU A 147 -11.59 -6.33 6.87
CA GLU A 147 -10.25 -5.84 6.58
C GLU A 147 -10.28 -4.35 6.16
N PHE A 148 -9.24 -3.60 6.54
CA PHE A 148 -9.11 -2.15 6.42
C PHE A 148 -9.29 -1.59 5.01
N ASN A 149 -8.59 -2.12 4.00
CA ASN A 149 -8.68 -1.64 2.62
C ASN A 149 -10.09 -1.81 2.06
N ALA A 150 -10.70 -2.98 2.31
CA ALA A 150 -12.10 -3.25 1.98
C ALA A 150 -13.07 -2.34 2.75
N TRP A 151 -12.80 -2.10 4.03
CA TRP A 151 -13.62 -1.25 4.89
C TRP A 151 -13.52 0.25 4.52
N CYS A 152 -12.37 0.74 4.09
CA CYS A 152 -12.20 2.13 3.69
C CYS A 152 -13.15 2.52 2.55
N ASP A 153 -13.34 1.64 1.57
CA ASP A 153 -14.20 1.89 0.41
C ASP A 153 -14.81 0.60 -0.14
N PRO A 154 -15.86 0.08 0.52
CA PRO A 154 -16.51 -1.16 0.09
C PRO A 154 -17.22 -0.98 -1.26
N GLU A 155 -17.66 0.24 -1.59
CA GLU A 155 -18.23 0.53 -2.91
C GLU A 155 -17.19 0.40 -4.02
N ALA A 156 -15.95 0.84 -3.78
CA ALA A 156 -14.86 0.62 -4.72
C ALA A 156 -14.53 -0.87 -4.87
N LEU A 157 -14.50 -1.62 -3.76
CA LEU A 157 -14.29 -3.06 -3.79
C LEU A 157 -15.36 -3.76 -4.63
N ASP A 158 -16.65 -3.47 -4.41
CA ASP A 158 -17.76 -4.06 -5.19
C ASP A 158 -17.61 -3.79 -6.70
N ILE A 159 -17.22 -2.57 -7.09
CA ILE A 159 -16.98 -2.23 -8.50
C ILE A 159 -15.84 -3.05 -9.11
N VAL A 160 -14.73 -3.20 -8.39
CA VAL A 160 -13.57 -3.96 -8.88
C VAL A 160 -13.90 -5.44 -9.00
N LEU A 161 -14.60 -6.02 -8.03
CA LEU A 161 -15.01 -7.43 -8.09
C LEU A 161 -15.99 -7.70 -9.23
N ARG A 162 -16.95 -6.80 -9.46
CA ARG A 162 -17.89 -6.89 -10.60
C ARG A 162 -17.26 -6.65 -11.96
N ALA A 163 -16.06 -6.06 -12.00
CA ALA A 163 -15.35 -5.83 -13.26
C ALA A 163 -14.74 -7.12 -13.84
N GLU A 164 -14.71 -8.21 -13.08
CA GLU A 164 -14.22 -9.54 -13.51
C GLU A 164 -12.81 -9.47 -14.12
N LEU A 165 -11.96 -8.63 -13.53
CA LEU A 165 -10.52 -8.66 -13.81
C LEU A 165 -9.94 -9.99 -13.30
N PRO A 166 -8.85 -10.50 -13.89
CA PRO A 166 -8.13 -11.68 -13.37
C PRO A 166 -7.49 -11.35 -12.02
N THR A 167 -8.31 -11.35 -10.96
CA THR A 167 -8.00 -10.82 -9.63
C THR A 167 -7.74 -11.94 -8.65
N GLU A 168 -6.60 -11.86 -7.99
CA GLU A 168 -6.25 -12.66 -6.82
C GLU A 168 -6.34 -11.77 -5.59
N MET A 169 -7.21 -12.15 -4.66
CA MET A 169 -7.33 -11.47 -3.37
C MET A 169 -6.42 -12.15 -2.35
N VAL A 170 -5.47 -11.39 -1.81
CA VAL A 170 -4.57 -11.80 -0.73
C VAL A 170 -5.10 -11.17 0.56
N GLY A 171 -6.08 -11.84 1.17
CA GLY A 171 -6.76 -11.35 2.37
C GLY A 171 -6.02 -11.68 3.67
N LEU A 172 -6.59 -11.25 4.80
CA LEU A 172 -6.04 -11.51 6.14
C LEU A 172 -5.86 -12.99 6.46
N ASP A 173 -6.59 -13.87 5.76
CA ASP A 173 -6.44 -15.33 5.81
C ASP A 173 -5.03 -15.80 5.49
N VAL A 174 -4.34 -15.07 4.63
CA VAL A 174 -2.98 -15.36 4.17
C VAL A 174 -2.00 -14.43 4.84
N THR A 175 -2.32 -13.13 4.88
CA THR A 175 -1.35 -12.12 5.30
C THR A 175 -1.06 -12.11 6.79
N ARG A 176 -1.97 -12.61 7.64
CA ARG A 176 -1.73 -12.75 9.09
C ARG A 176 -0.61 -13.74 9.41
N GLU A 177 -0.20 -14.59 8.47
CA GLU A 177 0.95 -15.49 8.63
C GLU A 177 2.30 -14.78 8.41
N ALA A 178 2.32 -13.61 7.75
CA ALA A 178 3.53 -12.83 7.50
C ALA A 178 3.93 -11.97 8.72
N VAL A 179 4.37 -12.64 9.79
CA VAL A 179 4.81 -11.99 11.02
C VAL A 179 6.30 -11.67 10.96
N LEU A 180 6.65 -10.43 11.27
CA LEU A 180 8.01 -10.02 11.57
C LEU A 180 8.16 -9.84 13.08
N GLU A 181 9.06 -10.59 13.70
CA GLU A 181 9.23 -10.60 15.15
C GLU A 181 9.86 -9.29 15.65
N ALA A 182 9.52 -8.91 16.89
CA ALA A 182 10.07 -7.68 17.50
C ALA A 182 11.62 -7.68 17.53
N GLN A 183 12.23 -8.85 17.73
CA GLN A 183 13.69 -9.00 17.70
C GLN A 183 14.29 -8.73 16.31
N GLU A 184 13.60 -9.10 15.23
CA GLU A 184 14.05 -8.84 13.86
C GLU A 184 13.98 -7.36 13.54
N VAL A 185 12.91 -6.68 13.97
CA VAL A 185 12.77 -5.23 13.88
C VAL A 185 13.87 -4.52 14.68
N ALA A 186 14.17 -5.01 15.89
CA ALA A 186 15.26 -4.47 16.71
C ALA A 186 16.62 -4.62 16.02
N ARG A 187 16.89 -5.75 15.34
CA ARG A 187 18.13 -5.94 14.56
C ARG A 187 18.28 -4.91 13.45
N LEU A 188 17.19 -4.49 12.80
CA LEU A 188 17.23 -3.42 11.79
C LEU A 188 17.65 -2.08 12.42
N GLY A 189 17.13 -1.76 13.60
CA GLY A 189 17.48 -0.54 14.35
C GLY A 189 18.95 -0.45 14.78
N HIS A 190 19.59 -1.59 15.03
CA HIS A 190 21.02 -1.66 15.40
C HIS A 190 21.96 -1.82 14.21
N SER A 191 21.44 -1.88 12.98
CA SER A 191 22.25 -2.04 11.77
C SER A 191 23.14 -0.82 11.51
N SER A 192 24.34 -1.04 10.99
CA SER A 192 25.22 0.03 10.50
C SER A 192 24.67 0.70 9.23
N ALA A 193 23.78 0.03 8.49
CA ALA A 193 23.16 0.56 7.27
C ALA A 193 22.06 1.60 7.59
N PRO A 194 22.17 2.85 7.10
CA PRO A 194 21.17 3.89 7.37
C PRO A 194 19.75 3.55 6.89
N LEU A 195 19.64 2.80 5.78
CA LEU A 195 18.35 2.34 5.27
C LEU A 195 17.69 1.33 6.22
N ALA A 196 18.46 0.39 6.76
CA ALA A 196 17.94 -0.61 7.70
C ALA A 196 17.42 0.07 8.97
N ARG A 197 18.15 1.03 9.54
CA ARG A 197 17.69 1.81 10.70
C ARG A 197 16.39 2.55 10.42
N TRP A 198 16.30 3.22 9.26
CA TRP A 198 15.10 3.94 8.86
C TRP A 198 13.88 3.02 8.72
N ILE A 199 14.06 1.82 8.16
CA ILE A 199 13.00 0.81 8.10
C ILE A 199 12.63 0.33 9.50
N GLY A 200 13.62 0.06 10.36
CA GLY A 200 13.41 -0.34 11.75
C GLY A 200 12.63 0.70 12.56
N ASP A 201 12.89 2.00 12.36
CA ASP A 201 12.15 3.07 13.01
C ASP A 201 10.67 3.08 12.61
N ALA A 202 10.35 2.89 11.33
CA ALA A 202 8.97 2.81 10.88
C ALA A 202 8.26 1.57 11.46
N LEU A 203 8.92 0.42 11.43
CA LEU A 203 8.34 -0.85 11.90
C LEU A 203 8.19 -0.90 13.42
N ARG A 204 9.05 -0.21 14.18
CA ARG A 204 8.94 -0.14 15.64
C ARG A 204 7.57 0.39 16.09
N PHE A 205 7.06 1.44 15.44
CA PHE A 205 5.72 1.95 15.70
C PHE A 205 4.65 0.87 15.47
N TYR A 206 4.81 0.09 14.40
CA TYR A 206 3.86 -0.96 14.04
C TYR A 206 3.91 -2.17 14.98
N VAL A 207 5.08 -2.49 15.52
CA VAL A 207 5.24 -3.49 16.61
C VAL A 207 4.59 -3.01 17.90
N GLU A 208 4.79 -1.74 18.28
CA GLU A 208 4.15 -1.13 19.45
C GLU A 208 2.63 -1.22 19.36
N PHE A 209 2.06 -0.93 18.19
CA PHE A 209 0.62 -1.08 17.92
C PHE A 209 0.14 -2.53 18.11
N HIS A 210 0.73 -3.51 17.42
CA HIS A 210 0.27 -4.90 17.51
C HIS A 210 0.45 -5.49 18.90
N LYS A 211 1.49 -5.09 19.63
CA LYS A 211 1.67 -5.48 21.02
C LYS A 211 0.55 -4.96 21.91
N GLN A 212 0.12 -3.72 21.69
CA GLN A 212 -0.97 -3.11 22.47
C GLN A 212 -2.35 -3.65 22.10
N GLN A 213 -2.63 -3.85 20.81
CA GLN A 213 -3.97 -4.21 20.32
C GLN A 213 -4.21 -5.72 20.23
N GLU A 214 -3.19 -6.50 19.90
CA GLU A 214 -3.30 -7.94 19.61
C GLU A 214 -2.43 -8.81 20.53
N GLY A 215 -1.64 -8.21 21.44
CA GLY A 215 -0.73 -8.94 22.32
C GLY A 215 0.42 -9.63 21.58
N LEU A 216 0.65 -9.29 20.31
CA LEU A 216 1.65 -9.90 19.43
C LEU A 216 3.04 -9.26 19.67
N ASP A 217 4.07 -10.07 19.90
CA ASP A 217 5.47 -9.61 20.04
C ASP A 217 6.17 -9.48 18.67
N GLY A 218 5.57 -8.68 17.79
CA GLY A 218 5.97 -8.51 16.40
C GLY A 218 4.97 -7.64 15.66
N CYS A 219 5.00 -7.67 14.33
CA CYS A 219 3.99 -7.03 13.51
C CYS A 219 3.64 -7.88 12.29
N ILE A 220 2.38 -7.80 11.87
CA ILE A 220 1.88 -8.48 10.67
C ILE A 220 2.13 -7.57 9.47
N VAL A 221 2.98 -7.99 8.54
CA VAL A 221 3.35 -7.16 7.40
C VAL A 221 2.52 -7.52 6.17
N ASN A 222 1.28 -7.05 6.16
CA ASN A 222 0.25 -7.54 5.23
C ASN A 222 0.63 -7.45 3.74
N ASP A 223 1.23 -6.33 3.35
CA ASP A 223 1.55 -6.03 1.95
C ASP A 223 2.67 -6.89 1.34
N LEU A 224 3.33 -7.77 2.12
CA LEU A 224 4.50 -8.53 1.66
C LEU A 224 4.18 -9.72 0.75
N LEU A 225 3.00 -10.32 0.91
CA LEU A 225 2.60 -11.57 0.24
C LEU A 225 1.87 -11.31 -1.08
#